data_AF-A0A4Z0GPQ8-F1
#
_entry.id   AF-A0A4Z0GPQ8-F1
#
_cell.length_a   1.000
_cell.length_b   1.000
_cell.length_c   1.000
_cell.angle_alpha   90.00
_cell.angle_beta   90.00
_cell.angle_gamma   90.00
#
_symmetry.space_group_name_H-M   'P 1'
#
loop_
_entity.id
_entity.type
_entity.pdbx_description
1 polymer ?
#
loop_
_entity_poly.entity_id
_entity_poly.type
_entity_poly.pdbx_seq_one_letter_code
_entity_poly.pdbx_strand_id
1 'polypeptide(L)'
;MMMILKQKQEILLMYLREGKSQREIANQAGVDRKTARKYIHAYEQRLTELEGMNASVDRGELIQELVEAPKYCSGARQKRVLTEEIEEKIIHYLQENKEKRARGLHKQQKKIMDIYEALIKEEMNVSYSTVLRTVRQLGGFFHDYHKL
;
A
#
# COMPACT_ATOMS: atom_id res chain seq x y z
N MET A 1 2.03 -21.17 -6.75
CA MET A 1 0.99 -20.27 -7.31
C MET A 1 1.26 -20.09 -8.80
N MET A 2 0.80 -21.02 -9.64
CA MET A 2 1.12 -21.04 -11.09
C MET A 2 -0.10 -21.33 -11.99
N MET A 3 -1.28 -21.57 -11.39
CA MET A 3 -2.53 -21.83 -12.15
C MET A 3 -3.31 -20.56 -12.53
N ILE A 4 -3.29 -19.51 -11.71
CA ILE A 4 -4.19 -18.34 -11.87
C ILE A 4 -3.89 -17.53 -13.14
N LEU A 5 -2.60 -17.38 -13.50
CA LEU A 5 -2.18 -16.55 -14.64
C LEU A 5 -2.55 -17.22 -15.98
N LYS A 6 -2.29 -18.53 -16.09
CA LYS A 6 -2.65 -19.31 -17.30
C LYS A 6 -4.17 -19.33 -17.52
N GLN A 7 -4.94 -19.54 -16.45
CA GLN A 7 -6.41 -19.48 -16.52
C GLN A 7 -6.93 -18.11 -16.94
N LYS A 8 -6.32 -17.02 -16.45
CA LYS A 8 -6.68 -15.66 -16.86
C LYS A 8 -6.41 -15.42 -18.35
N GLN A 9 -5.28 -15.89 -18.86
CA GLN A 9 -4.92 -15.80 -20.28
C GLN A 9 -5.89 -16.60 -21.16
N GLU A 10 -6.21 -17.83 -20.75
CA GLU A 10 -7.14 -18.71 -21.46
C GLU A 10 -8.54 -18.09 -21.58
N ILE A 11 -9.06 -17.51 -20.50
CA ILE A 11 -10.34 -16.78 -20.48
C ILE A 11 -10.34 -15.64 -21.52
N LEU A 12 -9.27 -14.85 -21.58
CA LEU A 12 -9.14 -13.73 -22.51
C LEU A 12 -9.00 -14.20 -23.96
N LEU A 13 -8.27 -15.29 -24.21
CA LEU A 13 -8.13 -15.88 -25.55
C LEU A 13 -9.46 -16.44 -26.07
N MET A 14 -10.22 -17.16 -25.25
CA MET A 14 -11.55 -17.67 -25.61
C MET A 14 -12.54 -16.54 -25.92
N TYR A 15 -12.44 -15.43 -25.20
CA TYR A 15 -13.25 -14.24 -25.49
C TYR A 15 -12.88 -13.61 -26.84
N LEU A 16 -11.58 -13.38 -27.09
CA LEU A 16 -11.11 -12.60 -28.23
C LEU A 16 -11.00 -13.38 -29.54
N ARG A 17 -10.52 -14.63 -29.51
CA ARG A 17 -10.35 -15.45 -30.71
C ARG A 17 -11.61 -16.21 -31.07
N GLU A 18 -12.35 -16.68 -30.07
CA GLU A 18 -13.44 -17.65 -30.28
C GLU A 18 -14.83 -17.02 -30.11
N GLY A 19 -14.91 -15.77 -29.64
CA GLY A 19 -16.19 -15.04 -29.49
C GLY A 19 -17.16 -15.67 -28.49
N LYS A 20 -16.65 -16.52 -27.57
CA LYS A 20 -17.48 -17.29 -26.65
C LYS A 20 -18.13 -16.40 -25.60
N SER A 21 -19.33 -16.80 -25.17
CA SER A 21 -20.04 -16.11 -24.10
C SER A 21 -19.35 -16.31 -22.75
N GLN A 22 -19.53 -15.38 -21.82
CA GLN A 22 -18.99 -15.48 -20.45
C GLN A 22 -19.36 -16.81 -19.75
N ARG A 23 -20.52 -17.39 -20.10
CA ARG A 23 -21.01 -18.65 -19.52
C ARG A 23 -20.25 -19.86 -20.08
N GLU A 24 -20.00 -19.87 -21.38
CA GLU A 24 -19.22 -20.93 -22.03
C GLU A 24 -17.76 -20.90 -21.58
N ILE A 25 -17.18 -19.70 -21.48
CA ILE A 25 -15.80 -19.50 -20.99
C ILE A 25 -15.67 -20.00 -19.55
N ALA A 26 -16.64 -19.68 -18.67
CA ALA A 26 -16.63 -20.16 -17.29
C ALA A 26 -16.67 -21.69 -17.20
N ASN A 27 -17.53 -22.33 -18.01
CA ASN A 27 -17.65 -23.79 -18.06
C ASN A 27 -16.38 -24.46 -18.60
N GLN A 28 -15.74 -23.89 -19.63
CA GLN A 28 -14.55 -24.48 -20.26
C GLN A 28 -13.26 -24.24 -19.45
N ALA A 29 -13.08 -23.03 -18.92
CA ALA A 29 -11.91 -22.68 -18.09
C ALA A 29 -12.03 -23.19 -16.64
N GLY A 30 -13.18 -23.74 -16.25
CA GLY A 30 -13.42 -24.26 -14.91
C GLY A 30 -13.41 -23.18 -13.81
N VAL A 31 -13.83 -21.96 -14.13
CA VAL A 31 -13.84 -20.81 -13.21
C VAL A 31 -15.27 -20.33 -12.92
N ASP A 32 -15.46 -19.66 -11.78
CA ASP A 32 -16.72 -19.00 -11.50
C ASP A 32 -17.04 -17.91 -12.55
N ARG A 33 -18.31 -17.81 -12.95
CA ARG A 33 -18.77 -16.81 -13.94
C ARG A 33 -18.39 -15.37 -13.56
N LYS A 34 -18.41 -15.02 -12.27
CA LYS A 34 -18.03 -13.66 -11.81
C LYS A 34 -16.55 -13.39 -12.07
N THR A 35 -15.71 -14.41 -12.00
CA THR A 35 -14.28 -14.34 -12.28
C THR A 35 -14.02 -14.09 -13.77
N ALA A 36 -14.65 -14.89 -14.64
CA ALA A 36 -14.58 -14.68 -16.09
C ALA A 36 -15.07 -13.27 -16.49
N ARG A 37 -16.21 -12.84 -15.94
CA ARG A 37 -16.75 -11.49 -16.14
C ARG A 37 -15.78 -10.40 -15.68
N LYS A 38 -15.21 -10.54 -14.48
CA LYS A 38 -14.25 -9.56 -13.93
C LYS A 38 -13.06 -9.36 -14.86
N TYR A 39 -12.51 -10.44 -15.41
CA TYR A 39 -11.36 -10.36 -16.30
C TYR A 39 -11.69 -9.79 -17.67
N ILE A 40 -12.82 -10.19 -18.26
CA ILE A 40 -13.29 -9.63 -19.54
C ILE A 40 -13.55 -8.13 -19.40
N HIS A 41 -14.23 -7.71 -18.33
CA HIS A 41 -14.52 -6.30 -18.12
C HIS A 41 -13.27 -5.46 -17.86
N ALA A 42 -12.29 -5.99 -17.12
CA ALA A 42 -11.00 -5.32 -16.93
C ALA A 42 -10.24 -5.14 -18.25
N TYR A 43 -10.35 -6.10 -19.16
CA TYR A 43 -9.79 -6.00 -20.52
C TYR A 43 -10.48 -4.90 -21.34
N GLU A 44 -11.83 -4.91 -21.36
CA GLU A 44 -12.62 -3.91 -22.10
C GLU A 44 -12.37 -2.49 -21.61
N GLN A 45 -12.34 -2.27 -20.29
CA GLN A 45 -12.05 -0.96 -19.71
C GLN A 45 -10.69 -0.43 -20.17
N ARG A 46 -9.65 -1.28 -20.15
CA ARG A 46 -8.31 -0.90 -20.62
C ARG A 46 -8.28 -0.59 -22.11
N LEU A 47 -9.02 -1.34 -22.91
CA LEU A 47 -9.15 -1.06 -24.34
C LEU A 47 -9.78 0.33 -24.57
N THR A 48 -10.88 0.65 -23.87
CA THR A 48 -11.54 1.95 -23.97
C THR A 48 -10.64 3.11 -23.50
N GLU A 49 -9.87 2.92 -22.43
CA GLU A 49 -8.90 3.92 -21.97
C GLU A 49 -7.82 4.23 -23.02
N LEU A 50 -7.31 3.22 -23.71
CA LEU A 50 -6.25 3.37 -24.72
C LEU A 50 -6.78 3.91 -26.06
N GLU A 51 -7.98 3.49 -26.47
CA GLU A 51 -8.67 4.06 -27.64
C GLU A 51 -8.92 5.57 -27.44
N GLY A 52 -9.26 6.00 -26.23
CA GLY A 52 -9.38 7.41 -25.88
C GLY A 52 -8.08 8.21 -25.95
N MET A 53 -6.92 7.54 -25.95
CA MET A 53 -5.59 8.15 -26.04
C MET A 53 -5.00 8.15 -27.46
N ASN A 54 -5.73 7.69 -28.48
CA ASN A 54 -5.27 7.55 -29.88
C ASN A 54 -3.96 6.76 -30.03
N ALA A 55 -3.68 5.83 -29.12
CA ALA A 55 -2.55 4.92 -29.24
C ALA A 55 -2.94 3.75 -30.15
N SER A 56 -2.07 3.37 -31.10
CA SER A 56 -2.22 2.11 -31.85
C SER A 56 -1.92 0.95 -30.90
N VAL A 57 -2.94 0.22 -30.45
CA VAL A 57 -2.80 -0.84 -29.45
C VAL A 57 -2.63 -2.19 -30.12
N ASP A 58 -1.53 -2.90 -29.83
CA ASP A 58 -1.46 -4.33 -30.10
C ASP A 58 -2.24 -5.12 -29.03
N ARG A 59 -3.23 -5.90 -29.49
CA ARG A 59 -4.08 -6.73 -28.61
C ARG A 59 -3.26 -7.79 -27.86
N GLY A 60 -2.14 -8.22 -28.43
CA GLY A 60 -1.21 -9.17 -27.81
C GLY A 60 -0.55 -8.61 -26.55
N GLU A 61 -0.01 -7.39 -26.65
CA GLU A 61 0.59 -6.67 -25.53
C GLU A 61 -0.43 -6.42 -24.39
N LEU A 62 -1.68 -6.06 -24.74
CA LEU A 62 -2.74 -5.83 -23.75
C LEU A 62 -3.06 -7.08 -22.93
N ILE A 63 -3.17 -8.23 -23.60
CA ILE A 63 -3.42 -9.52 -22.92
C ILE A 63 -2.26 -9.83 -22.00
N GLN A 64 -1.02 -9.59 -22.43
CA GLN A 64 0.16 -9.89 -21.62
C GLN A 64 0.21 -9.00 -20.37
N GLU A 65 0.01 -7.69 -20.51
CA GLU A 65 -0.06 -6.74 -19.39
C GLU A 65 -1.19 -7.11 -18.41
N LEU A 66 -2.37 -7.46 -18.92
CA LEU A 66 -3.48 -7.90 -18.07
C LEU A 66 -3.19 -9.22 -17.37
N VAL A 67 -2.48 -10.15 -18.00
CA VAL A 67 -2.13 -11.45 -17.44
C VAL A 67 -0.96 -11.34 -16.46
N GLU A 68 -0.19 -10.26 -16.47
CA GLU A 68 0.88 -10.03 -15.50
C GLU A 68 0.39 -10.11 -14.04
N ALA A 69 1.33 -10.46 -13.16
CA ALA A 69 1.04 -10.83 -11.79
C ALA A 69 0.25 -9.70 -11.08
N PRO A 70 -0.84 -10.02 -10.35
CA PRO A 70 -1.56 -9.02 -9.60
C PRO A 70 -0.62 -8.36 -8.59
N LYS A 71 -0.34 -7.07 -8.76
CA LYS A 71 0.38 -6.29 -7.78
C LYS A 71 -0.53 -6.17 -6.55
N TYR A 72 -0.19 -6.83 -5.45
CA TYR A 72 -0.95 -6.71 -4.21
C TYR A 72 -0.93 -5.25 -3.76
N CYS A 73 -2.04 -4.53 -3.98
CA CYS A 73 -2.26 -3.21 -3.41
C CYS A 73 -2.65 -3.41 -1.94
N SER A 74 -1.67 -3.57 -1.05
CA SER A 74 -1.89 -3.31 0.37
C SER A 74 -2.18 -1.81 0.49
N GLY A 75 -3.45 -1.43 0.38
CA GLY A 75 -3.86 -0.04 0.51
C GLY A 75 -3.28 0.55 1.79
N ALA A 76 -2.82 1.81 1.73
CA ALA A 76 -2.29 2.50 2.90
C ALA A 76 -3.38 2.52 3.99
N ARG A 77 -3.23 1.68 5.00
CA ARG A 77 -4.18 1.58 6.10
C ARG A 77 -4.10 2.87 6.92
N GLN A 78 -5.22 3.59 7.05
CA GLN A 78 -5.29 4.77 7.90
C GLN A 78 -4.90 4.43 9.34
N LYS A 79 -4.04 5.26 9.94
CA LYS A 79 -3.59 5.11 11.33
C LYS A 79 -4.77 5.45 12.25
N ARG A 80 -5.36 4.46 12.91
CA ARG A 80 -6.56 4.65 13.76
C ARG A 80 -6.27 5.22 15.16
N VAL A 81 -5.05 5.06 15.66
CA VAL A 81 -4.67 5.39 17.05
C VAL A 81 -3.78 6.63 17.11
N LEU A 82 -3.22 7.05 15.97
CA LEU A 82 -2.39 8.24 15.91
C LEU A 82 -3.29 9.42 15.56
N THR A 83 -3.76 10.14 16.57
CA THR A 83 -4.37 11.46 16.37
C THR A 83 -3.27 12.48 16.03
N GLU A 84 -3.65 13.55 15.32
CA GLU A 84 -2.73 14.63 14.93
C GLU A 84 -2.04 15.23 16.17
N GLU A 85 -2.77 15.39 17.28
CA GLU A 85 -2.25 15.87 18.56
C GLU A 85 -1.10 15.02 19.13
N ILE A 86 -1.19 13.69 19.03
CA ILE A 86 -0.14 12.78 19.50
C ILE A 86 1.10 12.93 18.62
N GLU A 87 0.91 13.08 17.31
CA GLU A 87 2.02 13.25 16.36
C GLU A 87 2.75 14.58 16.59
N GLU A 88 2.01 15.68 16.79
CA GLU A 88 2.57 17.00 17.10
C GLU A 88 3.40 17.00 18.39
N LYS A 89 2.90 16.37 19.45
CA LYS A 89 3.64 16.27 20.73
C LYS A 89 4.92 15.45 20.59
N ILE A 90 4.88 14.35 19.85
CA ILE A 90 6.08 13.56 19.55
C ILE A 90 7.08 14.42 18.77
N ILE A 91 6.65 15.17 17.77
CA ILE A 91 7.51 16.10 17.01
C ILE A 91 8.12 17.15 17.95
N HIS A 92 7.33 17.74 18.85
CA HIS A 92 7.81 18.71 19.82
C HIS A 92 8.95 18.16 20.68
N TYR A 93 8.77 16.97 21.27
CA TYR A 93 9.82 16.34 22.09
C TYR A 93 11.08 15.98 21.28
N LEU A 94 10.92 15.59 20.01
CA LEU A 94 12.05 15.33 19.12
C LEU A 94 12.82 16.61 18.77
N GLN A 95 12.11 17.73 18.59
CA GLN A 95 12.71 19.03 18.34
C GLN A 95 13.48 19.55 19.57
N GLU A 96 12.91 19.42 20.77
CA GLU A 96 13.63 19.72 22.03
C GLU A 96 14.93 18.91 22.14
N ASN A 97 14.89 17.62 21.79
CA ASN A 97 16.07 16.76 21.79
C ASN A 97 17.13 17.25 20.79
N LYS A 98 16.73 17.72 19.61
CA LYS A 98 17.63 18.31 18.62
C LYS A 98 18.31 19.57 19.16
N GLU A 99 17.56 20.45 19.82
CA GLU A 99 18.12 21.64 20.47
C GLU A 99 19.09 21.30 21.60
N LYS A 100 18.75 20.33 22.44
CA LYS A 100 19.63 19.85 23.51
C LYS A 100 20.94 19.28 22.96
N ARG A 101 20.90 18.53 21.86
CA ARG A 101 22.11 18.05 21.17
C ARG A 101 22.94 19.21 20.63
N ALA A 102 22.31 20.20 19.99
CA ALA A 102 23.01 21.37 19.47
C ALA A 102 23.72 22.18 20.58
N ARG A 103 23.15 22.18 21.80
CA ARG A 103 23.74 22.80 22.99
C ARG A 103 24.72 21.90 23.76
N GLY A 104 25.00 20.68 23.27
CA GLY A 104 25.90 19.72 23.93
C GLY A 104 25.30 18.98 25.14
N LEU A 105 24.01 19.15 25.41
CA LEU A 105 23.28 18.54 26.55
C LEU A 105 22.80 17.12 26.21
N HIS A 106 23.72 16.27 25.74
CA HIS A 106 23.36 14.95 25.23
C HIS A 106 22.65 14.05 26.25
N LYS A 107 23.03 14.16 27.53
CA LYS A 107 22.46 13.35 28.63
C LYS A 107 21.03 13.76 29.03
N GLN A 108 20.58 14.96 28.65
CA GLN A 108 19.26 15.51 29.02
C GLN A 108 18.18 15.28 27.94
N GLN A 109 18.53 14.54 26.89
CA GLN A 109 17.58 14.14 25.85
C GLN A 109 16.55 13.17 26.45
N LYS A 110 15.29 13.37 26.09
CA LYS A 110 14.20 12.45 26.41
C LYS A 110 14.38 11.17 25.59
N LYS A 111 14.41 10.02 26.25
CA LYS A 111 14.34 8.72 25.59
C LYS A 111 12.93 8.45 25.08
N ILE A 112 12.77 7.44 24.24
CA ILE A 112 11.46 7.02 23.72
C ILE A 112 10.53 6.62 24.87
N MET A 113 11.08 5.98 25.92
CA MET A 113 10.34 5.66 27.14
C MET A 113 9.82 6.92 27.83
N ASP A 114 10.66 7.94 28.01
CA ASP A 114 10.28 9.22 28.65
C ASP A 114 9.22 9.98 27.84
N ILE A 115 9.30 9.91 26.50
CA ILE A 115 8.28 10.48 25.60
C ILE A 115 6.95 9.74 25.81
N TYR A 116 6.97 8.40 25.84
CA TYR A 116 5.78 7.61 26.09
C TYR A 116 5.14 7.93 27.45
N GLU A 117 5.94 7.99 28.52
CA GLU A 117 5.46 8.35 29.86
C GLU A 117 4.84 9.75 29.91
N ALA A 118 5.44 10.72 29.22
CA ALA A 118 4.89 12.07 29.11
C ALA A 118 3.52 12.06 28.40
N LEU A 119 3.37 11.27 27.32
CA LEU A 119 2.11 11.15 26.60
C LEU A 119 1.01 10.48 27.45
N ILE A 120 1.37 9.46 28.24
CA ILE A 120 0.44 8.80 29.17
C ILE A 120 0.03 9.72 30.32
N LYS A 121 0.96 10.54 30.83
CA LYS A 121 0.68 11.53 31.88
C LYS A 121 -0.34 12.59 31.45
N GLU A 122 -0.38 12.87 30.15
CA GLU A 122 -1.34 13.77 29.52
C GLU A 122 -2.64 13.04 29.09
N GLU A 123 -2.88 11.85 29.64
CA GLU A 123 -4.08 11.01 29.44
C GLU A 123 -4.35 10.58 27.98
N MET A 124 -3.33 10.60 27.11
CA MET A 124 -3.48 10.15 25.73
C MET A 124 -3.44 8.63 25.61
N ASN A 125 -4.41 8.06 24.90
CA ASN A 125 -4.49 6.63 24.65
C ASN A 125 -3.55 6.20 23.51
N VAL A 126 -2.27 6.01 23.83
CA VAL A 126 -1.23 5.58 22.89
C VAL A 126 -0.47 4.38 23.44
N SER A 127 -0.08 3.44 22.57
CA SER A 127 0.80 2.33 22.96
C SER A 127 2.26 2.71 22.79
N TYR A 128 3.14 2.15 23.63
CA TYR A 128 4.59 2.32 23.48
C TYR A 128 5.07 1.95 22.06
N SER A 129 4.53 0.86 21.49
CA SER A 129 4.89 0.41 20.13
C SER A 129 4.52 1.45 19.06
N THR A 130 3.41 2.17 19.27
CA THR A 130 2.99 3.26 18.39
C THR A 130 3.99 4.41 18.46
N VAL A 131 4.36 4.85 19.66
CA VAL A 131 5.37 5.91 19.89
C VAL A 131 6.72 5.52 19.30
N LEU A 132 7.18 4.30 19.53
CA LEU A 132 8.42 3.80 18.97
C LEU A 132 8.41 3.84 17.43
N ARG A 133 7.31 3.40 16.81
CA ARG A 133 7.16 3.37 15.36
C ARG A 133 7.12 4.77 14.77
N THR A 134 6.40 5.70 15.40
CA THR A 134 6.34 7.09 14.93
C THR A 134 7.65 7.81 15.13
N VAL A 135 8.32 7.66 16.28
CA VAL A 135 9.66 8.20 16.50
C VAL A 135 10.66 7.64 15.49
N ARG A 136 10.61 6.36 15.14
CA ARG A 136 11.47 5.79 14.08
C ARG A 136 11.12 6.29 12.68
N GLN A 137 9.84 6.46 12.37
CA GLN A 137 9.39 6.98 11.08
C GLN A 137 9.82 8.44 10.89
N LEU A 138 9.59 9.28 11.91
CA LEU A 138 10.01 10.68 11.93
C LEU A 138 11.53 10.80 12.08
N GLY A 139 12.15 9.88 12.82
CA GLY A 139 13.58 9.82 13.02
C GLY A 139 14.35 9.41 11.77
N GLY A 140 13.78 8.61 10.87
CA GLY A 140 14.39 8.34 9.57
C GLY A 140 14.65 9.61 8.73
N PHE A 141 13.91 10.70 8.98
CA PHE A 141 14.13 12.01 8.35
C PHE A 141 15.29 12.81 8.98
N PHE A 142 15.73 12.48 10.21
CA PHE A 142 16.90 13.10 10.83
C PHE A 142 17.91 12.01 11.18
N HIS A 143 18.99 11.92 10.43
CA HIS A 143 20.00 10.84 10.34
C HIS A 143 20.57 10.22 11.66
N ASP A 144 20.16 10.65 12.86
CA ASP A 144 20.88 10.47 14.12
C ASP A 144 20.00 9.98 15.30
N TYR A 145 19.11 9.01 15.08
CA TYR A 145 18.25 8.45 16.15
C TYR A 145 18.60 7.03 16.64
N HIS A 146 19.72 6.46 16.17
CA HIS A 146 20.19 5.13 16.61
C HIS A 146 20.64 5.07 18.10
N LYS A 147 20.63 6.19 18.83
CA LYS A 147 21.12 6.30 20.22
C LYS A 147 20.06 6.73 21.26
N LEU A 148 18.77 6.83 20.89
CA LEU A 148 17.67 7.09 21.83
C LEU A 148 17.12 5.82 22.48
#